data_AF-A0A957T9V6-F1
#
_entry.id   AF-A0A957T9V6-F1
#
_cell.length_a   1.000
_cell.length_b   1.000
_cell.length_c   1.000
_cell.angle_alpha   90.00
_cell.angle_beta   90.00
_cell.angle_gamma   90.00
#
_symmetry.space_group_name_H-M   'P 1'
#
loop_
_entity.id
_entity.type
_entity.pdbx_description
1 polymer ?
#
loop_
_entity_poly.entity_id
_entity_poly.type
_entity_poly.pdbx_seq_one_letter_code
_entity_poly.pdbx_strand_id
1 'polypeptide(L)'
;MPFAFTMISTFRTFQNLALSPDPRVRRAVIGLLLAAGATAIALLIGVAGPVLGLALAIAIVGGTMILLDTHWGFVALLAVVFGLPFATLPIDIGFKPSLLDVGLGALFFVWVLKLVTGRERRFISSPMGGWIGLFVLMA
;
A
#
# COMPACT_ATOMS: atom_id res chain seq x y z
N MET A 1 -15.29 -6.97 29.17
CA MET A 1 -14.34 -6.20 28.34
C MET A 1 -12.86 -6.64 28.53
N PRO A 2 -12.47 -7.92 28.32
CA PRO A 2 -11.07 -8.35 28.50
C PRO A 2 -10.22 -8.29 27.21
N PHE A 3 -10.83 -8.42 26.03
CA PHE A 3 -10.11 -8.51 24.74
C PHE A 3 -9.33 -7.25 24.36
N ALA A 4 -9.87 -6.06 24.66
CA ALA A 4 -9.20 -4.80 24.35
C ALA A 4 -7.89 -4.62 25.13
N PHE A 5 -7.80 -5.14 26.36
CA PHE A 5 -6.62 -4.98 27.21
C PHE A 5 -5.45 -5.85 26.73
N THR A 6 -5.73 -7.09 26.33
CA THR A 6 -4.73 -8.03 25.80
C THR A 6 -4.14 -7.56 24.47
N MET A 7 -4.96 -6.98 23.59
CA MET A 7 -4.49 -6.47 22.30
C MET A 7 -3.49 -5.32 22.47
N ILE A 8 -3.77 -4.41 23.41
CA ILE A 8 -2.92 -3.26 23.68
C ILE A 8 -1.61 -3.66 24.37
N SER A 9 -1.62 -4.68 25.25
CA SER A 9 -0.38 -5.17 25.89
C SER A 9 0.53 -5.87 24.90
N THR A 10 -0.02 -6.73 24.02
CA THR A 10 0.75 -7.40 22.97
C THR A 10 1.39 -6.38 22.02
N PHE A 11 0.65 -5.34 21.61
CA PHE A 11 1.18 -4.30 20.71
C PHE A 11 2.35 -3.52 21.34
N ARG A 12 2.25 -3.17 22.62
CA ARG A 12 3.33 -2.49 23.35
C ARG A 12 4.58 -3.35 23.50
N THR A 13 4.41 -4.65 23.75
CA THR A 13 5.55 -5.58 23.82
C THR A 13 6.27 -5.67 22.48
N PHE A 14 5.53 -5.82 21.37
CA PHE A 14 6.12 -5.80 20.03
C PHE A 14 6.82 -4.47 19.73
N GLN A 15 6.20 -3.35 20.07
CA GLN A 15 6.78 -2.03 19.85
C GLN A 15 8.08 -1.84 20.65
N ASN A 16 8.12 -2.28 21.92
CA ASN A 16 9.32 -2.21 22.75
C ASN A 16 10.44 -3.13 22.26
N LEU A 17 10.11 -4.30 21.71
CA LEU A 17 11.09 -5.21 21.12
C LEU A 17 11.63 -4.66 19.80
N ALA A 18 10.76 -4.12 18.94
CA ALA A 18 11.15 -3.56 17.64
C ALA A 18 11.93 -2.22 17.78
N LEU A 19 11.59 -1.40 18.78
CA LEU A 19 12.24 -0.12 19.07
C LEU A 19 13.24 -0.21 20.23
N SER A 20 13.68 -1.42 20.59
CA SER A 20 14.59 -1.63 21.71
C SER A 20 15.85 -0.75 21.58
N PRO A 21 16.29 -0.07 22.67
CA PRO A 21 17.51 0.73 22.67
C PRO A 21 18.76 -0.08 22.34
N ASP A 22 18.75 -1.39 22.61
CA ASP A 22 19.87 -2.28 22.29
C ASP A 22 19.95 -2.53 20.76
N PRO A 23 21.05 -2.11 20.10
CA PRO A 23 21.20 -2.25 18.67
C PRO A 23 21.21 -3.71 18.19
N ARG A 24 21.60 -4.67 19.04
CA ARG A 24 21.64 -6.10 18.68
C ARG A 24 20.25 -6.70 18.62
N VAL A 25 19.43 -6.45 19.64
CA VAL A 25 18.04 -6.93 19.70
C VAL A 25 17.23 -6.33 18.56
N ARG A 26 17.36 -5.01 18.32
CA ARG A 26 16.69 -4.35 17.20
C ARG A 26 17.05 -4.97 15.86
N ARG A 27 18.35 -5.23 15.60
CA ARG A 27 18.80 -5.88 14.36
C ARG A 27 18.27 -7.30 14.22
N ALA A 28 18.23 -8.08 15.32
CA ALA A 28 17.69 -9.43 15.30
C ALA A 28 16.19 -9.43 14.98
N VAL A 29 15.40 -8.53 15.59
CA VAL A 29 13.96 -8.41 15.32
C VAL A 29 13.70 -7.97 13.88
N ILE A 30 14.41 -6.94 13.39
CA ILE A 30 14.29 -6.51 11.98
C ILE A 30 14.69 -7.65 11.04
N GLY A 31 15.79 -8.35 11.32
CA GLY A 31 16.24 -9.50 10.53
C GLY A 31 15.21 -10.62 10.48
N LEU A 32 14.58 -10.94 11.61
CA LEU A 32 13.51 -11.93 11.68
C LEU A 32 12.28 -11.52 10.86
N LEU A 33 11.87 -10.26 10.95
CA LEU A 33 10.73 -9.72 10.19
C LEU A 33 11.01 -9.75 8.69
N LEU A 34 12.22 -9.34 8.27
CA LEU A 34 12.64 -9.40 6.87
C LEU A 34 12.71 -10.84 6.37
N ALA A 35 13.24 -11.76 7.17
CA ALA A 35 13.29 -13.19 6.84
C ALA A 35 11.88 -13.76 6.67
N ALA A 36 10.96 -13.48 7.60
CA ALA A 36 9.57 -13.92 7.51
C ALA A 36 8.88 -13.35 6.25
N GLY A 37 9.07 -12.07 5.96
CA GLY A 37 8.57 -11.43 4.74
C GLY A 37 9.13 -12.08 3.47
N ALA A 38 10.45 -12.30 3.41
CA ALA A 38 11.11 -12.95 2.29
C ALA A 38 10.61 -14.39 2.09
N THR A 39 10.43 -15.15 3.17
CA THR A 39 9.84 -16.50 3.11
C THR A 39 8.41 -16.46 2.58
N ALA A 40 7.58 -15.53 3.02
CA ALA A 40 6.21 -15.39 2.51
C ALA A 40 6.20 -15.06 1.00
N ILE A 41 7.09 -14.18 0.54
CA ILE A 41 7.24 -13.85 -0.90
C ILE A 41 7.72 -15.08 -1.68
N ALA A 42 8.71 -15.81 -1.16
CA ALA A 42 9.20 -17.03 -1.79
C ALA A 42 8.10 -18.10 -1.93
N LEU A 43 7.24 -18.24 -0.91
CA LEU A 43 6.08 -19.13 -0.96
C LEU A 43 5.04 -18.66 -2.00
N LEU A 44 4.76 -17.37 -2.08
CA LEU A 44 3.88 -16.80 -3.12
C LEU A 44 4.40 -17.14 -4.52
N ILE A 45 5.70 -16.99 -4.75
CA ILE A 45 6.35 -17.36 -6.01
C ILE A 45 6.25 -18.86 -6.28
N GLY A 46 6.48 -19.69 -5.26
CA GLY A 46 6.40 -21.14 -5.39
C GLY A 46 4.99 -21.64 -5.76
N VAL A 47 3.94 -20.98 -5.27
CA VAL A 47 2.54 -21.37 -5.52
C VAL A 47 1.96 -20.72 -6.78
N ALA A 48 2.15 -19.42 -6.98
CA ALA A 48 1.54 -18.66 -8.09
C ALA A 48 2.44 -18.60 -9.34
N GLY A 49 3.67 -19.09 -9.24
CA GLY A 49 4.71 -18.92 -10.25
C GLY A 49 5.45 -17.59 -10.15
N PRO A 50 6.59 -17.43 -10.86
CA PRO A 50 7.50 -16.28 -10.68
C PRO A 50 6.85 -14.93 -10.95
N VAL A 51 6.12 -14.80 -12.06
CA VAL A 51 5.56 -13.51 -12.50
C VAL A 51 4.41 -13.08 -11.60
N LEU A 52 3.41 -13.94 -11.40
CA LEU A 52 2.24 -13.62 -10.57
C LEU A 52 2.61 -13.51 -9.09
N GLY A 53 3.50 -14.36 -8.59
CA GLY A 53 3.97 -14.30 -7.20
C GLY A 53 4.69 -12.98 -6.89
N LEU A 54 5.58 -12.53 -7.77
CA LEU A 54 6.23 -11.21 -7.63
C LEU A 54 5.23 -10.06 -7.76
N ALA A 55 4.31 -10.12 -8.74
CA ALA A 55 3.29 -9.10 -8.91
C ALA A 55 2.40 -8.97 -7.66
N LEU A 56 1.98 -10.09 -7.06
CA LEU A 56 1.21 -10.11 -5.82
C LEU A 56 2.02 -9.58 -4.63
N ALA A 57 3.30 -9.97 -4.52
CA ALA A 57 4.17 -9.45 -3.46
C ALA A 57 4.32 -7.92 -3.55
N ILE A 58 4.55 -7.39 -4.76
CA ILE A 58 4.61 -5.94 -5.01
C ILE A 58 3.28 -5.28 -4.68
N ALA A 59 2.15 -5.87 -5.08
CA ALA A 59 0.82 -5.35 -4.80
C ALA A 59 0.52 -5.30 -3.28
N ILE A 60 0.91 -6.33 -2.52
CA ILE A 60 0.71 -6.38 -1.07
C ILE A 60 1.58 -5.33 -0.37
N VAL A 61 2.88 -5.28 -0.68
CA VAL A 61 3.82 -4.33 -0.07
C VAL A 61 3.43 -2.89 -0.45
N GLY A 62 3.25 -2.64 -1.74
CA GLY A 62 2.85 -1.34 -2.27
C GLY A 62 1.50 -0.89 -1.73
N GLY A 63 0.48 -1.75 -1.79
CA GLY A 63 -0.85 -1.45 -1.24
C GLY A 63 -0.81 -1.13 0.26
N THR A 64 0.01 -1.86 1.03
CA THR A 64 0.23 -1.56 2.46
C THR A 64 0.90 -0.21 2.64
N MET A 65 1.90 0.15 1.82
CA MET A 65 2.56 1.46 1.88
C MET A 65 1.57 2.60 1.57
N ILE A 66 0.67 2.43 0.59
CA ILE A 66 -0.38 3.42 0.26
C ILE A 66 -1.38 3.57 1.42
N LEU A 67 -1.78 2.44 2.02
CA LEU A 67 -2.64 2.43 3.20
C LEU A 67 -2.03 3.18 4.38
N LEU A 68 -0.71 3.03 4.59
CA LEU A 68 0.02 3.75 5.63
C LEU A 68 0.16 5.25 5.30
N ASP A 69 0.52 5.59 4.07
CA ASP A 69 0.68 6.97 3.61
C ASP A 69 0.35 7.10 2.12
N THR A 70 -0.58 8.00 1.80
CA THR A 70 -1.10 8.21 0.44
C THR A 70 -0.01 8.74 -0.50
N HIS A 71 1.06 9.34 0.02
CA HIS A 71 2.23 9.76 -0.75
C HIS A 71 2.80 8.61 -1.60
N TRP A 72 2.88 7.40 -1.03
CA TRP A 72 3.36 6.21 -1.76
C TRP A 72 2.45 5.83 -2.92
N GLY A 73 1.18 6.20 -2.88
CA GLY A 73 0.25 5.99 -3.99
C GLY A 73 0.59 6.84 -5.20
N PHE A 74 0.98 8.10 -4.99
CA PHE A 74 1.47 8.96 -6.07
C PHE A 74 2.82 8.49 -6.60
N VAL A 75 3.74 8.04 -5.73
CA VAL A 75 5.02 7.44 -6.16
C VAL A 75 4.78 6.20 -7.03
N ALA A 76 3.86 5.31 -6.62
CA ALA A 76 3.49 4.13 -7.40
C ALA A 76 2.86 4.52 -8.74
N LEU A 77 1.98 5.52 -8.78
CA LEU A 77 1.41 6.03 -10.03
C LEU A 77 2.48 6.59 -10.97
N LEU A 78 3.43 7.37 -10.47
CA LEU A 78 4.54 7.87 -11.27
C LEU A 78 5.38 6.71 -11.83
N ALA A 79 5.67 5.69 -11.01
CA ALA A 79 6.39 4.51 -11.47
C ALA A 79 5.63 3.77 -12.59
N VAL A 80 4.31 3.65 -12.50
CA VAL A 80 3.48 3.06 -13.56
C VAL A 80 3.49 3.94 -14.81
N VAL A 81 3.26 5.24 -14.67
CA VAL A 81 3.19 6.18 -15.80
C VAL A 81 4.49 6.22 -16.61
N PHE A 82 5.65 6.25 -15.93
CA PHE A 82 6.95 6.31 -16.59
C PHE A 82 7.53 4.95 -16.96
N GLY A 83 7.21 3.91 -16.20
CA GLY A 83 7.74 2.56 -16.43
C GLY A 83 6.90 1.76 -17.40
N LEU A 84 5.59 1.65 -17.16
CA LEU A 84 4.73 0.74 -17.88
C LEU A 84 3.25 1.20 -17.93
N PRO A 85 2.95 2.33 -18.60
CA PRO A 85 1.63 2.96 -18.56
C PRO A 85 0.54 2.15 -19.26
N PHE A 86 0.91 1.38 -20.30
CA PHE A 86 -0.04 0.66 -21.16
C PHE A 86 -0.07 -0.85 -20.91
N ALA A 87 0.58 -1.34 -19.84
CA ALA A 87 0.42 -2.74 -19.48
C ALA A 87 -1.02 -3.04 -19.11
N THR A 88 -1.57 -4.10 -19.67
CA THR A 88 -2.92 -4.58 -19.36
C THR A 88 -2.85 -5.85 -18.55
N LEU A 89 -3.79 -6.01 -17.62
CA LEU A 89 -3.91 -7.24 -16.86
C LEU A 89 -4.51 -8.34 -17.77
N PRO A 90 -4.13 -9.61 -17.56
CA PRO A 90 -4.66 -10.74 -18.30
C PRO A 90 -6.05 -11.17 -17.76
N ILE A 91 -6.94 -10.22 -17.53
CA ILE A 91 -8.32 -10.42 -17.09
C ILE A 91 -9.25 -9.61 -17.98
N ASP A 92 -10.42 -10.18 -18.30
CA ASP A 92 -11.44 -9.50 -19.09
C ASP A 92 -12.74 -9.44 -18.26
N ILE A 93 -13.17 -8.22 -17.97
CA ILE A 93 -14.38 -7.92 -17.19
C ILE A 93 -15.40 -7.13 -18.02
N GLY A 94 -15.34 -7.26 -19.36
CA GLY A 94 -16.05 -6.41 -20.32
C GLY A 94 -15.18 -5.28 -20.87
N PHE A 95 -14.02 -5.07 -20.26
CA PHE A 95 -12.88 -4.31 -20.76
C PHE A 95 -11.60 -4.90 -20.14
N LYS A 96 -10.44 -4.61 -20.74
CA LYS A 96 -9.14 -5.04 -20.23
C LYS A 96 -8.52 -3.92 -19.38
N PRO A 97 -8.48 -4.03 -18.04
CA PRO A 97 -7.93 -2.98 -17.19
C PRO A 97 -6.42 -2.86 -17.40
N SER A 98 -5.94 -1.63 -17.49
CA SER A 98 -4.52 -1.31 -17.49
C SER A 98 -3.94 -1.24 -16.07
N LEU A 99 -2.62 -1.32 -15.95
CA LEU A 99 -1.90 -1.10 -14.70
C LEU A 99 -2.15 0.31 -14.17
N LEU A 100 -2.35 1.28 -15.06
CA LEU A 100 -2.72 2.66 -14.73
C LEU A 100 -4.12 2.70 -14.10
N ASP A 101 -5.10 2.03 -14.70
CA ASP A 101 -6.47 1.95 -14.15
C ASP A 101 -6.47 1.34 -12.75
N VAL A 102 -5.71 0.27 -12.56
CA VAL A 102 -5.58 -0.43 -11.27
C VAL A 102 -4.87 0.44 -10.24
N GLY A 103 -3.78 1.10 -10.63
CA GLY A 103 -3.04 2.01 -9.76
C GLY A 103 -3.86 3.21 -9.31
N LEU A 104 -4.58 3.85 -10.25
CA LEU A 104 -5.50 4.95 -9.95
C LEU A 104 -6.65 4.48 -9.08
N GLY A 105 -7.25 3.35 -9.43
CA GLY A 105 -8.34 2.73 -8.66
C GLY A 105 -7.92 2.42 -7.23
N ALA A 106 -6.74 1.83 -7.04
CA ALA A 106 -6.20 1.54 -5.70
C ALA A 106 -5.92 2.81 -4.90
N LEU A 107 -5.32 3.84 -5.51
CA LEU A 107 -5.07 5.12 -4.82
C LEU A 107 -6.38 5.78 -4.40
N PHE A 108 -7.32 5.88 -5.33
CA PHE A 108 -8.63 6.47 -5.06
C PHE A 108 -9.39 5.68 -3.99
N PHE A 109 -9.40 4.36 -4.08
CA PHE A 109 -10.01 3.48 -3.09
C PHE A 109 -9.43 3.70 -1.69
N VAL A 110 -8.10 3.72 -1.54
CA VAL A 110 -7.44 3.97 -0.25
C VAL A 110 -7.75 5.38 0.27
N TRP A 111 -7.77 6.39 -0.60
CA TRP A 111 -8.13 7.75 -0.23
C TRP A 111 -9.58 7.82 0.29
N VAL A 112 -10.55 7.20 -0.39
CA VAL A 112 -11.94 7.11 0.08
C VAL A 112 -12.02 6.38 1.42
N LEU A 113 -11.29 5.27 1.61
CA LEU A 113 -11.25 4.57 2.90
C LEU A 113 -10.69 5.47 4.02
N LYS A 114 -9.65 6.27 3.76
CA LYS A 114 -9.10 7.24 4.71
C LYS A 114 -10.08 8.36 5.03
N LEU A 115 -10.87 8.80 4.05
CA LEU A 115 -11.94 9.78 4.22
C LEU A 115 -13.07 9.23 5.11
N VAL A 116 -13.59 8.03 4.79
CA VAL A 116 -14.66 7.37 5.56
C VAL A 116 -14.22 7.02 6.98
N THR A 117 -12.97 6.58 7.17
CA THR A 117 -12.40 6.34 8.52
C THR A 117 -12.08 7.62 9.28
N GLY A 118 -12.29 8.79 8.67
CA GLY A 118 -12.00 10.10 9.28
C GLY A 118 -10.53 10.29 9.62
N ARG A 119 -9.62 9.59 8.91
CA ARG A 119 -8.17 9.81 8.98
C ARG A 119 -7.75 10.99 8.10
N GLU A 120 -8.50 11.28 7.05
CA GLU A 120 -8.32 12.43 6.17
C GLU A 120 -9.42 13.47 6.44
N ARG A 121 -9.27 14.29 7.49
CA ARG A 121 -10.26 15.35 7.85
C ARG A 121 -9.88 16.74 7.39
N ARG A 122 -8.61 16.96 7.09
CA ARG A 122 -8.13 18.26 6.59
C ARG A 122 -8.06 18.18 5.08
N PHE A 123 -9.08 18.70 4.42
CA PHE A 123 -9.00 18.94 2.98
C PHE A 123 -7.99 20.07 2.74
N ILE A 124 -6.74 19.70 2.46
CA ILE A 124 -5.69 20.65 2.08
C ILE A 124 -5.78 20.78 0.56
N SER A 125 -6.50 21.81 0.11
CA SER A 125 -6.55 22.13 -1.32
C SER A 125 -5.20 22.66 -1.79
N SER A 126 -4.71 22.15 -2.91
CA SER A 126 -3.62 22.82 -3.62
C SER A 126 -4.19 23.97 -4.47
N PRO A 127 -3.40 25.00 -4.80
CA PRO A 127 -3.80 26.03 -5.77
C PRO A 127 -4.18 25.43 -7.14
N MET A 128 -3.64 24.26 -7.48
CA MET A 128 -3.97 23.50 -8.69
C MET A 128 -5.37 22.85 -8.63
N GLY A 129 -5.84 22.48 -7.44
CA GLY A 129 -7.12 21.79 -7.27
C GLY A 129 -8.32 22.55 -7.83
N GLY A 130 -8.31 23.89 -7.71
CA GLY A 130 -9.34 24.75 -8.29
C GLY A 130 -9.36 24.71 -9.81
N TRP A 131 -8.19 24.75 -10.46
CA TRP A 131 -8.08 24.67 -11.92
C TRP A 131 -8.53 23.31 -12.46
N ILE A 132 -8.16 22.23 -11.78
CA ILE A 132 -8.59 20.88 -12.14
C ILE A 132 -10.12 20.75 -11.97
N GLY A 133 -10.68 21.28 -10.87
CA GLY A 133 -12.12 21.29 -10.65
C GLY A 133 -12.89 22.07 -11.71
N LEU A 134 -12.37 23.22 -12.14
CA LEU A 134 -12.95 24.00 -13.24
C LEU A 134 -12.92 23.22 -14.56
N PHE A 135 -11.81 22.57 -14.88
CA PHE A 135 -11.70 21.72 -16.06
C PHE A 135 -12.75 20.60 -16.04
N VAL A 136 -12.89 19.89 -14.91
CA VAL A 136 -13.87 18.80 -14.75
C VAL A 136 -15.31 19.31 -14.86
N LEU A 137 -15.63 20.51 -14.36
CA LEU A 137 -16.97 21.10 -14.47
C LEU A 137 -17.36 21.50 -15.90
N MET A 138 -16.38 21.74 -16.77
CA MET A 138 -16.59 22.13 -18.16
C MET A 138 -16.55 20.94 -19.14
N ALA A 139 -16.11 19.77 -18.67
CA ALA A 139 -15.97 18.54 -19.48
C ALA A 139 -17.28 17.74 -19.53
#